data_AF-A0A1R3K147-F1
#
_entry.id   AF-A0A1R3K147-F1
#
_cell.length_a   1.000
_cell.length_b   1.000
_cell.length_c   1.000
_cell.angle_alpha   90.00
_cell.angle_beta   90.00
_cell.angle_gamma   90.00
#
_symmetry.space_group_name_H-M   'P 1'
#
loop_
_entity.id
_entity.type
_entity.pdbx_description
1 polymer ?
#
loop_
_entity_poly.entity_id
_entity_poly.type
_entity_poly.pdbx_seq_one_letter_code
_entity_poly.pdbx_strand_id
1 'polypeptide(L)' 'MEILSQLYPSNVQVNRKWEEYKKPVEVEVEATYEISNEKAKGLGVSFIPLEVSLRDSVESFKEKGFLSI' A
#
# COMPACT_ATOMS: atom_id res chain seq x y z
N MET A 1 -1.39 -2.71 5.59
CA MET A 1 -0.65 -3.75 4.84
C MET A 1 -1.55 -4.84 4.23
N GLU A 2 -2.88 -4.78 4.42
CA GLU A 2 -3.80 -5.85 4.01
C GLU A 2 -3.79 -6.15 2.50
N ILE A 3 -3.72 -5.12 1.66
CA ILE A 3 -3.63 -5.26 0.20
C ILE A 3 -2.36 -6.03 -0.21
N LEU A 4 -1.22 -5.78 0.44
CA LEU A 4 0.02 -6.48 0.12
C LEU A 4 -0.02 -7.96 0.52
N SER A 5 -0.63 -8.28 1.68
CA SER A 5 -0.84 -9.68 2.08
C SER A 5 -1.80 -10.42 1.16
N GLN A 6 -2.80 -9.73 0.59
CA GLN A 6 -3.71 -10.32 -0.39
C GLN A 6 -3.01 -10.55 -1.74
N LEU A 7 -2.17 -9.60 -2.18
CA LEU A 7 -1.44 -9.70 -3.45
C LEU A 7 -0.28 -10.70 -3.40
N TYR A 8 0.38 -10.86 -2.24
CA TYR A 8 1.55 -11.71 -2.07
C TYR A 8 1.48 -12.52 -0.77
N PRO A 9 0.57 -13.51 -0.69
CA PRO A 9 0.32 -14.25 0.55
C PRO A 9 1.50 -15.12 1.00
N SER A 10 2.41 -15.49 0.08
CA SER A 10 3.44 -16.47 0.39
C SER A 10 4.71 -15.87 1.01
N ASN A 11 5.21 -14.70 0.56
CA ASN A 11 6.64 -14.45 0.72
C ASN A 11 7.08 -13.02 1.05
N VAL A 12 6.19 -12.01 1.13
CA VAL A 12 6.62 -10.71 1.67
C VAL A 12 6.66 -10.85 3.18
N GLN A 13 7.85 -10.93 3.77
CA GLN A 13 8.04 -10.70 5.22
C GLN A 13 7.73 -9.22 5.51
N VAL A 14 6.46 -8.84 5.33
CA VAL A 14 5.90 -7.60 5.83
C VAL A 14 6.14 -7.67 7.32
N ASN A 15 7.06 -6.83 7.81
CA ASN A 15 7.61 -7.02 9.13
C ASN A 15 6.47 -7.08 10.18
N ARG A 16 6.60 -7.98 11.15
CA ARG A 16 5.67 -8.05 12.30
C ARG A 16 5.69 -6.76 13.14
N LYS A 17 6.64 -5.86 12.87
CA LYS A 17 6.80 -4.57 13.55
C LYS A 17 5.61 -3.65 13.33
N TRP A 18 4.89 -3.77 12.19
CA TRP A 18 3.64 -3.04 11.96
C TRP A 18 2.55 -3.32 13.01
N GLU A 19 2.42 -4.58 13.43
CA GLU A 19 1.43 -4.97 14.44
C GLU A 19 1.75 -4.39 15.83
N GLU A 20 3.02 -4.07 16.10
CA GLU A 20 3.47 -3.40 17.34
C GLU A 20 3.08 -1.91 17.36
N TYR A 21 3.10 -1.24 16.18
CA TYR A 21 2.59 0.13 16.01
C TYR A 21 1.06 0.20 16.02
N LYS A 22 0.38 -0.95 15.90
CA LYS A 22 -1.08 -1.08 15.97
C LYS A 22 -1.62 -1.14 17.39
N LYS A 23 -0.81 -0.78 18.41
CA LYS A 23 -1.32 -0.52 19.77
C LYS A 23 -2.44 0.53 19.64
N PRO A 24 -3.67 0.23 20.10
CA PRO A 24 -4.83 0.99 19.69
C PRO A 24 -4.70 2.41 20.23
N VAL A 25 -4.48 3.37 19.35
CA VAL A 25 -5.28 4.58 19.46
C VAL A 25 -6.68 4.08 19.16
N GLU A 26 -7.58 4.12 20.14
CA GLU A 26 -8.94 3.54 20.13
C GLU A 26 -9.89 4.20 19.11
N VAL A 27 -9.35 4.76 18.03
CA VAL A 27 -10.08 5.31 16.90
C VAL A 27 -9.69 4.45 15.73
N GLU A 28 -10.63 3.64 15.24
CA GLU A 28 -10.54 3.02 13.93
C GLU A 28 -10.05 4.08 12.95
N VAL A 29 -8.82 3.95 12.48
CA VAL A 29 -8.24 4.86 11.49
C VAL A 29 -8.82 4.50 10.12
N GLU A 30 -10.14 4.44 10.01
CA GLU A 30 -10.75 4.86 8.75
C GLU A 30 -10.27 6.29 8.56
N ALA A 31 -9.68 6.58 7.40
CA ALA A 31 -9.14 7.91 7.14
C ALA A 31 -10.26 8.93 7.39
N THR A 32 -10.20 9.64 8.51
CA THR A 32 -11.20 10.64 8.93
C THR A 32 -11.15 11.89 8.06
N TYR A 33 -10.31 11.87 7.02
CA TYR A 33 -10.08 12.95 6.08
C TYR A 33 -10.19 12.40 4.66
N GLU A 34 -11.03 13.06 3.85
CA GLU A 34 -11.07 12.83 2.42
C GLU A 34 -10.00 13.67 1.71
N ILE A 35 -9.26 13.04 0.81
CA ILE A 35 -8.28 13.72 -0.04
C ILE A 35 -8.95 14.01 -1.40
N SER A 36 -9.16 15.28 -1.74
CA SER A 36 -9.70 15.66 -3.05
C SER A 36 -8.65 15.43 -4.14
N ASN A 37 -9.06 14.68 -5.16
CA ASN A 37 -8.31 14.46 -6.40
C ASN A 37 -8.94 15.20 -7.59
N GLU A 38 -9.90 16.10 -7.35
CA GLU A 38 -10.72 16.71 -8.39
C GLU A 38 -9.91 17.57 -9.36
N LYS A 39 -8.96 18.37 -8.86
CA LYS A 39 -8.11 19.21 -9.72
C LYS A 39 -7.26 18.37 -10.67
N ALA A 40 -6.68 17.27 -10.20
CA ALA A 40 -5.88 16.37 -11.02
C ALA A 40 -6.73 15.72 -12.12
N LYS A 41 -7.92 15.21 -11.75
CA LYS A 41 -8.88 14.67 -12.73
C LYS A 41 -9.33 15.73 -13.74
N GLY A 42 -9.55 16.97 -13.29
CA GLY A 42 -9.89 18.11 -14.15
C GLY A 42 -8.79 18.49 -15.15
N LEU A 43 -7.53 18.18 -14.84
CA LEU A 43 -6.39 18.33 -15.75
C LEU A 43 -6.15 17.08 -16.62
N GLY A 44 -7.04 16.10 -16.59
CA GLY A 44 -6.95 14.87 -17.40
C GLY A 44 -6.11 13.75 -16.79
N VAL A 45 -5.74 13.83 -15.50
CA VAL A 45 -4.98 12.75 -14.84
C VAL A 45 -5.90 11.56 -14.54
N SER A 46 -5.54 10.39 -15.07
CA SER A 46 -6.13 9.10 -14.73
C SER A 46 -5.26 8.39 -13.69
N PHE A 47 -5.83 8.08 -12.52
CA PHE A 47 -5.14 7.35 -11.48
C PHE A 47 -5.18 5.84 -11.75
N ILE A 48 -4.04 5.17 -11.60
CA ILE A 48 -4.00 3.71 -11.56
C ILE A 48 -4.50 3.22 -10.19
N PRO A 49 -5.17 2.06 -10.11
CA PRO A 49 -5.54 1.47 -8.83
C PRO A 49 -4.32 1.23 -7.95
N LEU A 50 -4.52 1.31 -6.63
CA LEU A 50 -3.45 1.18 -5.66
C LEU A 50 -2.76 -0.19 -5.77
N GLU A 51 -3.55 -1.25 -6.01
CA GLU A 51 -3.09 -2.62 -6.15
C GLU A 51 -2.11 -2.78 -7.31
N VAL A 52 -2.32 -2.03 -8.39
CA VAL A 52 -1.44 -2.04 -9.57
C VAL A 52 -0.12 -1.36 -9.22
N SER A 53 -0.18 -0.15 -8.65
CA SER A 53 1.02 0.58 -8.22
C SER A 53 1.90 -0.24 -7.26
N LEU A 54 1.25 -0.94 -6.32
CA LEU A 54 1.92 -1.78 -5.34
C LEU A 54 2.56 -3.02 -5.98
N ARG A 55 1.88 -3.66 -6.94
CA ARG A 55 2.43 -4.81 -7.68
C ARG A 55 3.70 -4.41 -8.42
N ASP A 56 3.64 -3.34 -9.21
CA ASP A 56 4.76 -2.86 -10.01
C ASP A 56 5.95 -2.47 -9.12
N SER A 57 5.67 -1.85 -7.97
CA SER A 57 6.70 -1.49 -6.98
C SER A 57 7.37 -2.73 -6.37
N VAL A 58 6.59 -3.76 -5.99
CA VAL A 58 7.14 -5.01 -5.45
C VAL A 58 8.00 -5.72 -6.51
N GLU A 59 7.54 -5.80 -7.75
CA GLU A 59 8.32 -6.39 -8.85
C GLU A 59 9.63 -5.64 -9.07
N SER A 60 9.60 -4.30 -9.12
CA SER A 60 10.82 -3.50 -9.24
C SER A 60 11.79 -3.73 -8.09
N PHE A 61 11.28 -3.89 -6.87
CA PHE A 61 12.11 -4.17 -5.71
C PHE A 61 12.72 -5.58 -5.72
N LYS A 62 12.02 -6.57 -6.28
CA LYS A 62 12.59 -7.91 -6.52
C LYS A 62 13.72 -7.87 -7.55
N GLU A 63 13.47 -7.21 -8.68
CA GLU A 63 14.46 -7.07 -9.76
C GLU A 63 15.74 -6.38 -9.28
N LYS A 64 15.60 -5.39 -8.39
CA LYS A 64 16.71 -4.67 -7.78
C LYS A 64 17.36 -5.42 -6.61
N GLY A 65 16.86 -6.60 -6.23
CA GLY A 65 17.39 -7.41 -5.13
C GLY A 65 17.09 -6.89 -3.73
N PHE A 66 16.18 -5.92 -3.58
CA PHE A 66 15.76 -5.41 -2.27
C PHE A 66 14.81 -6.35 -1.54
N LEU A 67 14.11 -7.19 -2.29
CA LEU A 67 13.17 -8.17 -1.77
C LEU A 67 13.63 -9.58 -2.10
N SER A 68 13.86 -10.38 -1.07
CA SER A 68 13.98 -11.83 -1.19
C SER A 68 12.63 -12.43 -0.83
N ILE A 69 11.73 -12.47 -1.82
CA ILE A 69 10.44 -13.13 -1.74
C ILE A 69 10.42 -14.35 -2.65
#